data_AF-A0A7Z9QIR4-F1
#
_entry.id   AF-A0A7Z9QIR4-F1
#
_cell.length_a   1.000
_cell.length_b   1.000
_cell.length_c   1.000
_cell.angle_alpha   90.00
_cell.angle_beta   90.00
_cell.angle_gamma   90.00
#
_symmetry.space_group_name_H-M   'P 1'
#
loop_
_entity.id
_entity.type
_entity.pdbx_description
1 polymer ?
#
loop_
_entity_poly.entity_id
_entity_poly.type
_entity_poly.pdbx_seq_one_letter_code
_entity_poly.pdbx_strand_id
1 'polypeptide(L)'
;MGCGLRPYASADDRIQSDNPMLDPQSGLTVLARSQQLMQENRRRRFTTRENFLARQPFSSCYGHSETRMVSRILSVLAVTLSLVYMAEAFAIPWSEAARKIDYKNSKVVPPFCQVNSPNYSGARYKKKFGQDFTWINHYCDAKAKIPVCWDYPKKARNACLTRFMRGAQYAIDHTKNPAYPLLPLLYTEVGTLLKNLERYGESIHSFQQAINKNKKYIPAYSRLVDVYILLNDFDRAEQTAKSGLEQKKSKSLKRRLEKIAKLRAEAATKMANESAPETAQ
;
A
#
# COMPACT_ATOMS: atom_id res chain seq x y z
N MET A 1 -69.72 -0.53 -4.71
CA MET A 1 -68.59 -1.43 -5.00
C MET A 1 -67.94 -0.97 -6.30
N GLY A 2 -66.62 -0.77 -6.29
CA GLY A 2 -65.76 -0.83 -7.49
C GLY A 2 -65.50 0.47 -8.27
N CYS A 3 -64.48 1.24 -7.88
CA CYS A 3 -63.74 2.11 -8.80
C CYS A 3 -62.88 1.22 -9.73
N GLY A 4 -63.03 1.39 -11.05
CA GLY A 4 -62.26 0.69 -12.09
C GLY A 4 -61.44 1.67 -12.92
N LEU A 5 -60.15 1.38 -13.05
CA LEU A 5 -59.08 2.19 -13.62
C LEU A 5 -59.10 2.28 -15.16
N ARG A 6 -58.55 3.39 -15.67
CA ARG A 6 -58.23 3.64 -17.09
C ARG A 6 -57.13 2.70 -17.61
N PRO A 7 -57.13 2.37 -18.91
CA PRO A 7 -55.94 1.94 -19.62
C PRO A 7 -55.26 3.04 -20.46
N TYR A 8 -53.96 2.80 -20.60
CA TYR A 8 -52.88 3.43 -21.37
C TYR A 8 -53.20 3.86 -22.81
N ALA A 9 -52.54 4.96 -23.23
CA ALA A 9 -52.08 5.15 -24.61
C ALA A 9 -50.65 5.73 -24.58
N SER A 10 -49.78 5.10 -25.36
CA SER A 10 -48.35 5.39 -25.55
C SER A 10 -48.13 6.55 -26.52
N ALA A 11 -47.13 7.39 -26.26
CA ALA A 11 -46.44 8.16 -27.29
C ALA A 11 -44.99 8.37 -26.87
N ASP A 12 -44.09 7.77 -27.66
CA ASP A 12 -42.71 8.23 -27.83
C ASP A 12 -42.74 9.68 -28.30
N ASP A 13 -42.00 10.57 -27.64
CA ASP A 13 -41.26 11.62 -28.33
C ASP A 13 -40.18 12.26 -27.45
N ARG A 14 -39.12 12.66 -28.14
CA ARG A 14 -37.78 13.00 -27.64
C ARG A 14 -37.78 14.17 -26.66
N ILE A 15 -37.18 13.95 -25.49
CA ILE A 15 -36.76 15.03 -24.57
C ILE A 15 -35.52 15.71 -25.17
N GLN A 16 -35.72 16.90 -25.74
CA GLN A 16 -34.65 17.86 -26.02
C GLN A 16 -34.41 18.65 -24.74
N SER A 17 -33.22 18.49 -24.14
CA SER A 17 -32.77 19.26 -22.99
C SER A 17 -32.17 20.59 -23.46
N ASP A 18 -32.84 21.69 -23.16
CA ASP A 18 -32.27 23.03 -23.22
C ASP A 18 -31.19 23.19 -22.15
N ASN A 19 -29.93 23.17 -22.58
CA ASN A 19 -28.78 23.49 -21.75
C ASN A 19 -28.22 24.84 -22.25
N PRO A 20 -28.26 25.93 -21.46
CA PRO A 20 -27.69 27.20 -21.90
C PRO A 20 -26.17 27.07 -22.03
N MET A 21 -25.69 27.14 -23.27
CA MET A 21 -24.28 27.24 -23.63
C MET A 21 -23.65 28.44 -22.90
N LEU A 22 -22.74 28.16 -21.97
CA LEU A 22 -21.82 29.13 -21.40
C LEU A 22 -20.81 29.55 -22.48
N ASP A 23 -20.80 30.84 -22.81
CA ASP A 23 -19.84 31.49 -23.70
C ASP A 23 -18.39 31.32 -23.17
N PRO A 24 -17.49 30.64 -23.91
CA PRO A 24 -16.10 30.41 -23.50
C PRO A 24 -15.24 31.69 -23.42
N GLN A 25 -15.68 32.82 -23.98
CA GLN A 25 -14.91 34.06 -23.95
C GLN A 25 -15.00 34.80 -22.61
N SER A 26 -16.08 34.59 -21.84
CA SER A 26 -16.28 35.22 -20.54
C SER A 26 -15.30 34.72 -19.45
N GLY A 27 -14.90 33.44 -19.49
CA GLY A 27 -13.95 32.86 -18.53
C GLY A 27 -12.49 33.25 -18.75
N LEU A 28 -12.10 33.51 -20.01
CA LEU A 28 -10.74 33.93 -20.38
C LEU A 28 -10.41 35.35 -19.89
N THR A 29 -11.41 36.23 -19.84
CA THR A 29 -11.22 37.62 -19.36
C THR A 29 -11.04 37.70 -17.84
N VAL A 30 -11.71 36.85 -17.06
CA VAL A 30 -11.57 36.81 -15.58
C VAL A 30 -10.21 36.26 -15.16
N LEU A 31 -9.70 35.23 -15.84
CA LEU A 31 -8.36 34.68 -15.61
C LEU A 31 -7.25 35.66 -16.00
N ALA A 32 -7.38 36.35 -17.13
CA ALA A 32 -6.42 37.37 -17.55
C ALA A 32 -6.36 38.55 -16.56
N ARG A 33 -7.53 39.01 -16.06
CA ARG A 33 -7.62 40.13 -15.11
C ARG A 33 -7.05 39.78 -13.72
N SER A 34 -7.21 38.53 -13.27
CA SER A 34 -6.60 38.05 -12.01
C SER A 34 -5.08 37.90 -12.09
N GLN A 35 -4.54 37.49 -13.25
CA GLN A 35 -3.09 37.40 -13.47
C GLN A 35 -2.43 38.79 -13.54
N GLN A 36 -3.11 39.77 -14.15
CA GLN A 36 -2.61 41.15 -14.26
C GLN A 36 -2.58 41.86 -12.89
N LEU A 37 -3.62 41.68 -12.05
CA LEU A 37 -3.66 42.18 -10.67
C LEU A 37 -2.58 41.54 -9.78
N MET A 38 -2.26 40.26 -9.99
CA MET A 38 -1.20 39.56 -9.25
C MET A 38 0.20 40.08 -9.65
N GLN A 39 0.42 40.43 -10.92
CA GLN A 39 1.69 41.03 -11.36
C GLN A 39 1.87 42.48 -10.89
N GLU A 40 0.80 43.28 -10.89
CA GLU A 40 0.84 44.66 -10.36
C GLU A 40 1.05 44.71 -8.85
N ASN A 41 0.41 43.82 -8.08
CA ASN A 41 0.68 43.68 -6.64
C ASN A 41 2.11 43.23 -6.34
N ARG A 42 2.70 42.40 -7.22
CA ARG A 42 4.10 41.98 -7.10
C ARG A 42 5.04 43.17 -7.39
N ARG A 43 4.79 43.99 -8.41
CA ARG A 43 5.56 45.22 -8.69
C ARG A 43 5.45 46.25 -7.56
N ARG A 44 4.26 46.49 -7.00
CA ARG A 44 4.07 47.42 -5.87
C ARG A 44 4.79 47.00 -4.60
N ARG A 45 4.97 45.70 -4.34
CA ARG A 45 5.76 45.18 -3.20
C ARG A 45 7.28 45.32 -3.39
N PHE A 46 7.77 45.44 -4.63
CA PHE A 46 9.18 45.71 -4.90
C PHE A 46 9.50 47.21 -4.76
N THR A 47 8.62 48.09 -5.23
CA THR A 47 8.86 49.56 -5.19
C THR A 47 8.71 50.19 -3.79
N THR A 48 7.97 49.56 -2.86
CA THR A 48 7.88 50.06 -1.47
C THR A 48 9.02 49.58 -0.57
N ARG A 49 9.84 48.63 -1.02
CA ARG A 49 10.99 48.13 -0.24
C ARG A 49 12.29 48.88 -0.54
N GLU A 50 12.38 49.59 -1.66
CA GLU A 50 13.58 50.37 -2.04
C GLU A 50 13.62 51.79 -1.45
N ASN A 51 12.50 52.33 -0.96
CA ASN A 51 12.45 53.71 -0.42
C ASN A 51 12.60 53.84 1.10
N PHE A 52 12.98 52.78 1.82
CA PHE A 52 13.23 52.84 3.28
C PHE A 52 14.68 52.53 3.69
N LEU A 53 15.60 52.41 2.73
CA LEU A 53 17.02 52.09 3.00
C LEU A 53 17.99 53.20 2.56
N ALA A 54 17.55 54.46 2.62
CA ALA A 54 18.43 55.61 2.49
C ALA A 54 18.63 56.28 3.86
N ARG A 55 19.89 56.28 4.32
CA ARG A 55 20.48 57.06 5.43
C ARG A 55 20.24 56.56 6.86
N GLN A 56 21.10 55.63 7.27
CA GLN A 56 21.74 55.66 8.59
C GLN A 56 23.20 55.22 8.40
N PRO A 57 24.22 56.02 8.78
CA PRO A 57 25.59 55.54 8.83
C PRO A 57 25.75 54.74 10.13
N PHE A 58 25.35 53.46 10.11
CA PHE A 58 25.69 52.56 11.20
C PHE A 58 27.12 52.06 10.99
N SER A 59 27.99 52.62 11.83
CA SER A 59 29.34 52.17 12.11
C SER A 59 29.40 50.65 12.17
N SER A 60 30.20 50.09 11.28
CA SER A 60 30.66 48.70 11.28
C SER A 60 31.21 48.32 12.66
N CYS A 61 30.44 47.56 13.43
CA CYS A 61 30.90 46.80 14.59
C CYS A 61 29.99 45.58 14.84
N TYR A 62 29.62 44.81 13.80
CA TYR A 62 28.99 43.48 13.99
C TYR A 62 29.48 42.49 12.91
N GLY A 63 30.46 41.67 13.31
CA GLY A 63 30.50 40.24 13.01
C GLY A 63 30.86 39.76 11.60
N HIS A 64 32.14 39.85 11.20
CA HIS A 64 32.73 38.95 10.19
C HIS A 64 32.59 37.44 10.54
N SER A 65 32.19 37.11 11.78
CA SER A 65 31.93 35.76 12.25
C SER A 65 30.64 35.16 11.69
N GLU A 66 29.56 35.92 11.54
CA GLU A 66 28.25 35.40 11.12
C GLU A 66 28.21 35.02 9.64
N THR A 67 28.82 35.81 8.76
CA THR A 67 28.88 35.50 7.31
C THR A 67 29.74 34.27 7.03
N ARG A 68 30.84 34.09 7.78
CA ARG A 68 31.66 32.87 7.74
C ARG A 68 30.91 31.66 8.29
N MET A 69 30.08 31.85 9.32
CA MET A 69 29.26 30.78 9.90
C MET A 69 28.18 30.31 8.93
N VAL A 70 27.44 31.25 8.31
CA VAL A 70 26.42 30.94 7.29
C VAL A 70 27.05 30.27 6.07
N SER A 71 28.20 30.77 5.60
CA SER A 71 28.93 30.14 4.48
C SER A 71 29.37 28.71 4.81
N ARG A 72 29.87 28.44 6.03
CA ARG A 72 30.24 27.09 6.46
C ARG A 72 29.04 26.17 6.54
N ILE A 73 27.91 26.64 7.05
CA ILE A 73 26.65 25.88 7.10
C ILE A 73 26.19 25.52 5.68
N LEU A 74 26.19 26.48 4.75
CA LEU A 74 25.82 26.24 3.35
C LEU A 74 26.76 25.26 2.65
N SER A 75 28.08 25.34 2.89
CA SER A 75 29.05 24.38 2.35
C SER A 75 28.84 22.97 2.90
N VAL A 76 28.58 22.82 4.20
CA VAL A 76 28.29 21.51 4.81
C VAL A 76 26.99 20.93 4.26
N LEU A 77 25.95 21.75 4.10
CA LEU A 77 24.68 21.34 3.48
C LEU A 77 24.87 20.90 2.03
N ALA A 78 25.67 21.62 1.24
CA ALA A 78 25.97 21.25 -0.14
C ALA A 78 26.72 19.91 -0.22
N VAL A 79 27.77 19.72 0.60
CA VAL A 79 28.54 18.46 0.62
C VAL A 79 27.67 17.29 1.07
N THR A 80 26.87 17.46 2.13
CA THR A 80 25.97 16.41 2.61
C THR A 80 24.89 16.07 1.58
N LEU A 81 24.30 17.06 0.91
CA LEU A 81 23.33 16.84 -0.17
C LEU A 81 23.97 16.11 -1.36
N SER A 82 25.19 16.49 -1.76
CA SER A 82 25.93 15.80 -2.81
C SER A 82 26.28 14.35 -2.44
N LEU A 83 26.67 14.08 -1.19
CA LEU A 83 26.94 12.72 -0.73
C LEU A 83 25.68 11.84 -0.70
N VAL A 84 24.53 12.39 -0.30
CA VAL A 84 23.23 11.69 -0.36
C VAL A 84 22.85 11.40 -1.81
N TYR A 85 23.01 12.37 -2.70
CA TYR A 85 22.72 12.19 -4.12
C TYR A 85 23.61 11.11 -4.77
N MET A 86 24.90 11.09 -4.43
CA MET A 86 25.82 10.06 -4.90
C MET A 86 25.47 8.67 -4.33
N ALA A 87 25.10 8.57 -3.05
CA ALA A 87 24.69 7.30 -2.44
C ALA A 87 23.45 6.69 -3.13
N GLU A 88 22.49 7.52 -3.54
CA GLU A 88 21.34 7.06 -4.32
C GLU A 88 21.71 6.67 -5.75
N ALA A 89 22.63 7.39 -6.39
CA ALA A 89 23.06 7.13 -7.77
C ALA A 89 23.85 5.82 -7.93
N PHE A 90 24.51 5.33 -6.88
CA PHE A 90 25.27 4.07 -6.89
C PHE A 90 24.52 2.86 -6.30
N ALA A 91 23.25 3.03 -5.90
CA ALA A 91 22.47 1.92 -5.38
C ALA A 91 22.14 0.92 -6.51
N ILE A 92 22.56 -0.34 -6.35
CA ILE A 92 22.25 -1.42 -7.30
C ILE A 92 20.71 -1.55 -7.41
N PRO A 93 20.12 -1.49 -8.61
CA PRO A 93 18.68 -1.66 -8.78
C PRO A 93 18.19 -3.00 -8.21
N TRP A 94 17.02 -3.04 -7.58
CA TRP A 94 16.49 -4.27 -6.98
C TRP A 94 16.35 -5.42 -7.98
N SER A 95 16.13 -5.11 -9.27
CA SER A 95 16.06 -6.11 -10.33
C SER A 95 17.39 -6.84 -10.52
N GLU A 96 18.50 -6.11 -10.40
CA GLU A 96 19.86 -6.62 -10.53
C GLU A 96 20.28 -7.36 -9.26
N ALA A 97 19.97 -6.83 -8.09
CA ALA A 97 20.20 -7.51 -6.81
C ALA A 97 19.47 -8.86 -6.75
N ALA A 98 18.21 -8.89 -7.21
CA ALA A 98 17.41 -10.11 -7.21
C ALA A 98 17.87 -11.17 -8.23
N ARG A 99 18.54 -10.76 -9.31
CA ARG A 99 18.99 -11.67 -10.38
C ARG A 99 20.01 -12.70 -9.90
N LYS A 100 20.79 -12.34 -8.88
CA LYS A 100 21.85 -13.20 -8.31
C LYS A 100 21.31 -14.23 -7.31
N ILE A 101 20.03 -14.16 -6.97
CA ILE A 101 19.41 -15.04 -5.96
C ILE A 101 18.93 -16.32 -6.62
N ASP A 102 19.52 -17.45 -6.22
CA ASP A 102 19.05 -18.79 -6.59
C ASP A 102 18.12 -19.35 -5.49
N TYR A 103 16.90 -19.72 -5.88
CA TYR A 103 15.93 -20.30 -4.95
C TYR A 103 16.27 -21.74 -4.54
N LYS A 104 17.10 -22.46 -5.31
CA LYS A 104 17.35 -23.90 -5.12
C LYS A 104 17.98 -24.24 -3.76
N ASN A 105 18.76 -23.30 -3.20
CA ASN A 105 19.43 -23.41 -1.90
C ASN A 105 18.84 -22.47 -0.84
N SER A 106 17.73 -21.82 -1.16
CA SER A 106 17.18 -20.79 -0.29
C SER A 106 16.45 -21.39 0.92
N LYS A 107 16.79 -20.93 2.13
CA LYS A 107 16.08 -21.30 3.36
C LYS A 107 14.74 -20.55 3.50
N VAL A 108 14.48 -19.53 2.69
CA VAL A 108 13.26 -18.71 2.77
C VAL A 108 12.08 -19.27 1.96
N VAL A 109 12.32 -20.32 1.16
CA VAL A 109 11.29 -20.99 0.36
C VAL A 109 10.81 -22.28 1.02
N PRO A 110 9.56 -22.72 0.76
CA PRO A 110 9.05 -24.00 1.25
C PRO A 110 9.92 -25.20 0.81
N PRO A 111 9.90 -26.33 1.54
CA PRO A 111 10.70 -27.51 1.19
C PRO A 111 10.49 -28.05 -0.22
N PHE A 112 9.30 -27.87 -0.80
CA PHE A 112 9.02 -28.30 -2.17
C PHE A 112 9.68 -27.42 -3.25
N CYS A 113 10.24 -26.27 -2.87
CA CYS A 113 11.01 -25.39 -3.75
C CYS A 113 12.52 -25.67 -3.71
N GLN A 114 13.02 -26.39 -2.71
CA GLN A 114 14.46 -26.60 -2.51
C GLN A 114 14.92 -27.81 -3.33
N VAL A 115 15.65 -27.57 -4.41
CA VAL A 115 16.06 -28.61 -5.38
C VAL A 115 17.19 -29.48 -4.83
N ASN A 116 17.99 -28.94 -3.90
CA ASN A 116 19.08 -29.64 -3.21
C ASN A 116 18.65 -30.19 -1.83
N SER A 117 17.36 -30.22 -1.53
CA SER A 117 16.89 -30.93 -0.34
C SER A 117 17.13 -32.43 -0.53
N PRO A 118 17.64 -33.18 0.47
CA PRO A 118 17.67 -34.65 0.41
C PRO A 118 16.27 -35.26 0.24
N ASN A 119 15.21 -34.46 0.42
CA ASN A 119 13.81 -34.81 0.18
C ASN A 119 13.25 -34.33 -1.17
N TYR A 120 14.07 -33.69 -2.02
CA TYR A 120 13.63 -33.22 -3.33
C TYR A 120 13.55 -34.40 -4.30
N SER A 121 12.33 -34.73 -4.67
CA SER A 121 12.07 -35.57 -5.83
C SER A 121 10.93 -34.89 -6.58
N GLY A 122 11.25 -34.31 -7.74
CA GLY A 122 10.24 -33.72 -8.63
C GLY A 122 9.11 -34.71 -8.94
N ALA A 123 9.44 -36.00 -9.04
CA ALA A 123 8.47 -37.09 -9.17
C ALA A 123 7.58 -37.26 -7.91
N ARG A 124 8.16 -37.20 -6.70
CA ARG A 124 7.40 -37.26 -5.43
C ARG A 124 6.43 -36.10 -5.30
N TYR A 125 6.86 -34.87 -5.64
CA TYR A 125 6.00 -33.70 -5.56
C TYR A 125 4.95 -33.67 -6.67
N LYS A 126 5.28 -34.10 -7.89
CA LYS A 126 4.29 -34.29 -8.95
C LYS A 126 3.23 -35.33 -8.56
N LYS A 127 3.63 -36.44 -7.91
CA LYS A 127 2.70 -37.42 -7.35
C LYS A 127 1.83 -36.84 -6.24
N LYS A 128 2.40 -36.00 -5.36
CA LYS A 128 1.70 -35.40 -4.21
C LYS A 128 0.74 -34.27 -4.60
N PHE A 129 1.14 -33.43 -5.55
CA PHE A 129 0.45 -32.18 -5.87
C PHE A 129 -0.25 -32.21 -7.25
N GLY A 130 0.01 -33.22 -8.07
CA GLY A 130 -0.57 -33.37 -9.40
C GLY A 130 0.16 -32.57 -10.48
N GLN A 131 -0.43 -32.54 -11.67
CA GLN A 131 0.18 -31.96 -12.88
C GLN A 131 0.41 -30.45 -12.77
N ASP A 132 -0.48 -29.71 -12.09
CA ASP A 132 -0.37 -28.25 -11.92
C ASP A 132 0.85 -27.82 -11.08
N PHE A 133 1.52 -28.76 -10.40
CA PHE A 133 2.81 -28.51 -9.76
C PHE A 133 3.88 -28.01 -10.73
N THR A 134 3.72 -28.25 -12.04
CA THR A 134 4.65 -27.74 -13.06
C THR A 134 4.79 -26.21 -13.06
N TRP A 135 3.79 -25.46 -12.58
CA TRP A 135 3.79 -23.99 -12.58
C TRP A 135 4.41 -23.37 -11.33
N ILE A 136 4.74 -24.19 -10.33
CA ILE A 136 5.19 -23.72 -9.01
C ILE A 136 6.58 -23.08 -9.04
N ASN A 137 7.38 -23.37 -10.08
CA ASN A 137 8.73 -22.82 -10.26
C ASN A 137 8.73 -21.29 -10.27
N HIS A 138 7.72 -20.64 -10.87
CA HIS A 138 7.58 -19.19 -10.87
C HIS A 138 7.36 -18.63 -9.46
N TYR A 139 6.55 -19.32 -8.65
CA TYR A 139 6.37 -18.97 -7.23
C TYR A 139 7.67 -19.17 -6.43
N CYS A 140 8.34 -20.31 -6.59
CA CYS A 140 9.56 -20.63 -5.86
C CYS A 140 10.68 -19.61 -6.13
N ASP A 141 10.88 -19.25 -7.40
CA ASP A 141 11.84 -18.23 -7.82
C ASP A 141 11.52 -16.86 -7.22
N ALA A 142 10.26 -16.42 -7.35
CA ALA A 142 9.82 -15.16 -6.78
C ALA A 142 9.93 -15.12 -5.26
N LYS A 143 9.55 -16.21 -4.57
CA LYS A 143 9.57 -16.31 -3.11
C LYS A 143 10.97 -16.13 -2.55
N ALA A 144 11.98 -16.69 -3.21
CA ALA A 144 13.38 -16.53 -2.80
C ALA A 144 13.87 -15.08 -2.92
N LYS A 145 13.33 -14.31 -3.87
CA LYS A 145 13.76 -12.94 -4.18
C LYS A 145 13.06 -11.88 -3.34
N ILE A 146 11.82 -12.12 -2.89
CA ILE A 146 11.05 -11.15 -2.07
C ILE A 146 11.83 -10.51 -0.91
N PRO A 147 12.67 -11.22 -0.13
CA PRO A 147 13.44 -10.63 0.96
C PRO A 147 14.25 -9.40 0.54
N VAL A 148 14.84 -9.41 -0.67
CA VAL A 148 15.65 -8.29 -1.17
C VAL A 148 14.86 -7.00 -1.29
N CYS A 149 13.53 -7.08 -1.47
CA CYS A 149 12.70 -5.88 -1.61
C CYS A 149 12.70 -5.00 -0.37
N TRP A 150 12.96 -5.57 0.81
CA TRP A 150 12.94 -4.84 2.09
C TRP A 150 14.13 -3.91 2.27
N ASP A 151 15.21 -4.13 1.52
CA ASP A 151 16.42 -3.30 1.54
C ASP A 151 16.23 -1.97 0.78
N TYR A 152 15.11 -1.83 0.07
CA TYR A 152 14.82 -0.67 -0.76
C TYR A 152 13.78 0.27 -0.13
N PRO A 153 13.82 1.58 -0.46
CA PRO A 153 12.80 2.55 -0.08
C PRO A 153 11.40 2.16 -0.56
N LYS A 154 10.35 2.65 0.11
CA LYS A 154 8.94 2.25 -0.10
C LYS A 154 8.52 2.19 -1.58
N LYS A 155 8.85 3.21 -2.38
CA LYS A 155 8.51 3.25 -3.82
C LYS A 155 9.14 2.08 -4.60
N ALA A 156 10.45 1.88 -4.47
CA ALA A 156 11.18 0.80 -5.12
C ALA A 156 10.78 -0.59 -4.58
N ARG A 157 10.58 -0.69 -3.26
CA ARG A 157 10.05 -1.89 -2.58
C ARG A 157 8.70 -2.29 -3.15
N ASN A 158 7.77 -1.36 -3.31
CA ASN A 158 6.44 -1.67 -3.82
C ASN A 158 6.49 -2.17 -5.27
N ALA A 159 7.37 -1.61 -6.11
CA ALA A 159 7.62 -2.12 -7.46
C ALA A 159 8.22 -3.56 -7.42
N CYS A 160 9.21 -3.78 -6.56
CA CYS A 160 9.84 -5.09 -6.34
C CYS A 160 8.83 -6.16 -5.87
N LEU A 161 8.03 -5.86 -4.85
CA LEU A 161 6.99 -6.76 -4.33
C LEU A 161 5.93 -7.06 -5.40
N THR A 162 5.50 -6.04 -6.17
CA THR A 162 4.56 -6.21 -7.28
C THR A 162 5.13 -7.15 -8.35
N ARG A 163 6.42 -7.02 -8.68
CA ARG A 163 7.09 -7.86 -9.67
C ARG A 163 7.15 -9.33 -9.25
N PHE A 164 7.48 -9.60 -7.99
CA PHE A 164 7.62 -10.97 -7.48
C PHE A 164 6.29 -11.61 -7.08
N MET A 165 5.27 -10.83 -6.69
CA MET A 165 3.90 -11.34 -6.50
C MET A 165 3.38 -12.11 -7.72
N ARG A 166 3.78 -11.68 -8.94
CA ARG A 166 3.42 -12.36 -10.19
C ARG A 166 3.83 -13.83 -10.24
N GLY A 167 4.85 -14.27 -9.50
CA GLY A 167 5.24 -15.67 -9.46
C GLY A 167 4.16 -16.58 -8.86
N ALA A 168 3.56 -16.15 -7.75
CA ALA A 168 2.42 -16.84 -7.15
C ALA A 168 1.16 -16.73 -8.02
N GLN A 169 0.89 -15.53 -8.55
CA GLN A 169 -0.26 -15.27 -9.41
C GLN A 169 -0.22 -16.13 -10.68
N TYR A 170 0.94 -16.24 -11.32
CA TYR A 170 1.13 -17.07 -12.51
C TYR A 170 0.74 -18.54 -12.23
N ALA A 171 1.18 -19.09 -11.10
CA ALA A 171 0.82 -20.46 -10.72
C ALA A 171 -0.69 -20.62 -10.49
N ILE A 172 -1.34 -19.62 -9.88
CA ILE A 172 -2.80 -19.60 -9.68
C ILE A 172 -3.51 -19.58 -11.04
N ASP A 173 -3.12 -18.67 -11.94
CA ASP A 173 -3.78 -18.44 -13.23
C ASP A 173 -3.68 -19.65 -14.17
N HIS A 174 -2.61 -20.44 -14.05
CA HIS A 174 -2.38 -21.62 -14.89
C HIS A 174 -2.86 -22.94 -14.23
N THR A 175 -3.33 -22.89 -12.99
CA THR A 175 -3.89 -24.06 -12.30
C THR A 175 -5.20 -24.47 -12.97
N LYS A 176 -5.29 -25.72 -13.42
CA LYS A 176 -6.52 -26.28 -14.01
C LYS A 176 -7.36 -27.05 -12.98
N ASN A 177 -6.70 -27.66 -12.00
CA ASN A 177 -7.36 -28.39 -10.94
C ASN A 177 -7.88 -27.43 -9.85
N PRO A 178 -9.21 -27.27 -9.70
CA PRO A 178 -9.76 -26.36 -8.69
C PRO A 178 -9.47 -26.80 -7.25
N ALA A 179 -9.10 -28.07 -7.04
CA ALA A 179 -8.69 -28.67 -5.78
C ALA A 179 -7.16 -28.81 -5.65
N TYR A 180 -6.37 -28.08 -6.45
CA TYR A 180 -4.91 -28.09 -6.37
C TYR A 180 -4.42 -27.77 -4.95
N PRO A 181 -3.68 -28.67 -4.27
CA PRO A 181 -3.44 -28.55 -2.82
C PRO A 181 -2.63 -27.32 -2.39
N LEU A 182 -1.92 -26.67 -3.30
CA LEU A 182 -1.14 -25.47 -3.00
C LEU A 182 -1.92 -24.16 -3.18
N LEU A 183 -3.16 -24.18 -3.69
CA LEU A 183 -3.97 -22.96 -3.83
C LEU A 183 -4.13 -22.16 -2.52
N PRO A 184 -4.43 -22.77 -1.35
CA PRO A 184 -4.53 -22.02 -0.10
C PRO A 184 -3.23 -21.29 0.26
N LEU A 185 -2.08 -21.93 0.00
CA LEU A 185 -0.76 -21.32 0.21
C LEU A 185 -0.55 -20.15 -0.75
N LEU A 186 -0.75 -20.37 -2.05
CA LEU A 186 -0.50 -19.35 -3.08
C LEU A 186 -1.36 -18.10 -2.88
N TYR A 187 -2.66 -18.27 -2.62
CA TYR A 187 -3.55 -17.16 -2.30
C TYR A 187 -3.14 -16.42 -1.02
N THR A 188 -2.65 -17.14 0.00
CA THR A 188 -2.14 -16.52 1.24
C THR A 188 -0.86 -15.72 1.00
N GLU A 189 0.02 -16.18 0.11
CA GLU A 189 1.24 -15.46 -0.26
C GLU A 189 0.91 -14.18 -1.04
N VAL A 190 0.01 -14.25 -2.04
CA VAL A 190 -0.50 -13.08 -2.76
C VAL A 190 -1.15 -12.09 -1.79
N GLY A 191 -2.06 -12.55 -0.92
CA GLY A 191 -2.70 -11.70 0.08
C GLY A 191 -1.71 -11.03 1.03
N THR A 192 -0.64 -11.72 1.41
CA THR A 192 0.41 -11.15 2.28
C THR A 192 1.18 -10.04 1.57
N LEU A 193 1.50 -10.21 0.29
CA LEU A 193 2.16 -9.19 -0.52
C LEU A 193 1.26 -7.98 -0.76
N LEU A 194 -0.02 -8.21 -1.06
CA LEU A 194 -1.02 -7.13 -1.20
C LEU A 194 -1.20 -6.33 0.09
N LYS A 195 -1.20 -6.98 1.25
CA LYS A 195 -1.21 -6.28 2.54
C LYS A 195 0.00 -5.36 2.69
N ASN A 196 1.19 -5.87 2.35
CA ASN A 196 2.44 -5.10 2.46
C ASN A 196 2.49 -3.94 1.45
N LEU A 197 1.75 -4.05 0.35
CA LEU A 197 1.51 -2.98 -0.63
C LEU A 197 0.40 -2.01 -0.20
N GLU A 198 -0.17 -2.18 1.00
CA GLU A 198 -1.30 -1.38 1.53
C GLU A 198 -2.58 -1.51 0.69
N ARG A 199 -2.68 -2.56 -0.15
CA ARG A 199 -3.86 -2.91 -0.97
C ARG A 199 -4.78 -3.83 -0.18
N TYR A 200 -5.36 -3.31 0.90
CA TYR A 200 -6.05 -4.13 1.90
C TYR A 200 -7.29 -4.87 1.38
N GLY A 201 -8.09 -4.26 0.50
CA GLY A 201 -9.27 -4.92 -0.08
C GLY A 201 -8.92 -6.18 -0.88
N GLU A 202 -7.88 -6.10 -1.72
CA GLU A 202 -7.41 -7.23 -2.52
C GLU A 202 -6.72 -8.29 -1.66
N SER A 203 -6.04 -7.85 -0.59
CA SER A 203 -5.47 -8.73 0.42
C SER A 203 -6.54 -9.57 1.11
N ILE A 204 -7.64 -8.93 1.55
CA ILE A 204 -8.81 -9.59 2.14
C ILE A 204 -9.39 -10.62 1.17
N HIS A 205 -9.62 -10.22 -0.09
CA HIS A 205 -10.14 -11.12 -1.11
C HIS A 205 -9.24 -12.36 -1.29
N SER A 206 -7.92 -12.15 -1.38
CA SER A 206 -6.96 -13.25 -1.53
C SER A 206 -6.99 -14.22 -0.35
N PHE A 207 -7.07 -13.71 0.89
CA PHE A 207 -7.20 -14.59 2.06
C PHE A 207 -8.53 -15.35 2.09
N GLN A 208 -9.63 -14.72 1.67
CA GLN A 208 -10.93 -15.40 1.53
C GLN A 208 -10.85 -16.52 0.48
N GLN A 209 -10.18 -16.30 -0.65
CA GLN A 209 -9.94 -17.36 -1.63
C GLN A 209 -9.13 -18.51 -1.04
N ALA A 210 -8.08 -18.23 -0.25
CA ALA A 210 -7.33 -19.27 0.43
C ALA A 210 -8.20 -20.11 1.39
N ILE A 211 -9.08 -19.47 2.16
CA ILE A 211 -10.03 -20.12 3.07
C ILE A 211 -11.05 -20.96 2.29
N ASN A 212 -11.57 -20.43 1.17
CA ASN A 212 -12.52 -21.14 0.32
C ASN A 212 -11.92 -22.43 -0.26
N LYS A 213 -10.64 -22.38 -0.65
CA LYS A 213 -9.90 -23.55 -1.15
C LYS A 213 -9.60 -24.57 -0.07
N ASN A 214 -9.41 -24.14 1.18
CA ASN A 214 -9.29 -25.06 2.31
C ASN A 214 -9.72 -24.39 3.61
N LYS A 215 -10.92 -24.73 4.09
CA LYS A 215 -11.48 -24.16 5.32
C LYS A 215 -10.64 -24.45 6.57
N LYS A 216 -9.78 -25.49 6.57
CA LYS A 216 -8.88 -25.82 7.68
C LYS A 216 -7.51 -25.14 7.58
N TYR A 217 -7.29 -24.27 6.60
CA TYR A 217 -6.02 -23.58 6.37
C TYR A 217 -5.86 -22.34 7.28
N ILE A 218 -5.48 -22.60 8.53
CA ILE A 218 -5.30 -21.60 9.61
C ILE A 218 -4.40 -20.39 9.26
N PRO A 219 -3.34 -20.52 8.43
CA PRO A 219 -2.54 -19.34 8.07
C PRO A 219 -3.36 -18.23 7.41
N ALA A 220 -4.33 -18.55 6.53
CA ALA A 220 -5.16 -17.56 5.86
C ALA A 220 -6.05 -16.79 6.86
N TYR A 221 -6.71 -17.49 7.79
CA TYR A 221 -7.45 -16.85 8.88
C TYR A 221 -6.57 -15.92 9.71
N SER A 222 -5.37 -16.39 10.10
CA SER A 222 -4.45 -15.59 10.92
C SER A 222 -4.05 -14.30 10.20
N ARG A 223 -3.80 -14.36 8.89
CA ARG A 223 -3.45 -13.18 8.08
C ARG A 223 -4.64 -12.26 7.84
N LEU A 224 -5.83 -12.79 7.59
CA LEU A 224 -7.04 -12.01 7.42
C LEU A 224 -7.40 -11.23 8.70
N VAL A 225 -7.28 -11.89 9.86
CA VAL A 225 -7.42 -11.24 11.17
C VAL A 225 -6.41 -10.09 11.34
N ASP A 226 -5.15 -10.30 10.95
CA ASP A 226 -4.13 -9.24 11.02
C ASP A 226 -4.51 -8.03 10.15
N VAL A 227 -5.12 -8.25 8.98
CA VAL A 227 -5.60 -7.15 8.12
C VAL A 227 -6.76 -6.41 8.76
N TYR A 228 -7.76 -7.11 9.30
CA TYR A 228 -8.87 -6.45 9.97
C TYR A 228 -8.43 -5.66 11.21
N ILE A 229 -7.46 -6.17 11.99
CA ILE A 229 -6.84 -5.41 13.08
C ILE A 229 -6.18 -4.14 12.57
N LEU A 230 -5.45 -4.17 11.45
CA LEU A 230 -4.83 -2.98 10.86
C LEU A 230 -5.86 -1.93 10.42
N LEU A 231 -7.06 -2.37 10.04
CA LEU A 231 -8.17 -1.51 9.66
C LEU A 231 -9.03 -1.07 10.85
N ASN A 232 -8.62 -1.40 12.10
CA ASN A 232 -9.41 -1.21 13.32
C ASN A 232 -10.80 -1.87 13.29
N ASP A 233 -10.99 -2.87 12.44
CA ASP A 233 -12.23 -3.63 12.33
C ASP A 233 -12.18 -4.84 13.26
N PHE A 234 -12.34 -4.56 14.56
CA PHE A 234 -12.21 -5.58 15.59
C PHE A 234 -13.32 -6.64 15.52
N ASP A 235 -14.49 -6.29 14.99
CA ASP A 235 -15.62 -7.20 14.87
C ASP A 235 -15.37 -8.26 13.80
N ARG A 236 -14.98 -7.87 12.58
CA ARG A 236 -14.60 -8.84 11.55
C ARG A 236 -13.35 -9.61 11.92
N ALA A 237 -12.40 -8.99 12.63
CA ALA A 237 -11.22 -9.68 13.15
C ALA A 237 -11.61 -10.81 14.11
N GLU A 238 -12.48 -10.52 15.09
CA GLU A 238 -12.92 -11.50 16.09
C GLU A 238 -13.74 -12.63 15.45
N GLN A 239 -14.71 -12.28 14.60
CA GLN A 239 -15.54 -13.25 13.88
C GLN A 239 -14.67 -14.19 13.03
N THR A 240 -13.70 -13.64 12.30
CA THR A 240 -12.78 -14.44 11.48
C THR A 240 -11.94 -15.39 12.33
N ALA A 241 -11.43 -14.92 13.48
CA ALA A 241 -10.64 -15.76 14.38
C ALA A 241 -11.48 -16.89 15.00
N LYS A 242 -12.72 -16.61 15.40
CA LYS A 242 -13.68 -17.61 15.91
C LYS A 242 -14.02 -18.65 14.85
N SER A 243 -14.38 -18.21 13.64
CA SER A 243 -14.64 -19.11 12.52
C SER A 243 -13.45 -20.02 12.20
N GLY A 244 -12.22 -19.49 12.21
CA GLY A 244 -11.02 -20.31 12.01
C GLY A 244 -10.82 -21.37 13.12
N LEU A 245 -11.19 -21.06 14.36
CA LEU A 245 -11.11 -22.00 15.49
C LEU A 245 -12.16 -23.12 15.42
N GLU A 246 -13.34 -22.84 14.84
CA GLU A 246 -14.35 -23.87 14.55
C GLU A 246 -13.81 -24.90 13.54
N GLN A 247 -13.00 -24.44 12.56
CA GLN A 247 -12.43 -25.34 11.56
C GLN A 247 -11.27 -26.18 12.09
N LYS A 248 -10.37 -25.56 12.87
CA LYS A 248 -9.23 -26.23 13.48
C LYS A 248 -8.70 -25.44 14.69
N LYS A 249 -8.52 -26.12 15.82
CA LYS A 249 -7.89 -25.57 17.02
C LYS A 249 -6.53 -24.95 16.67
N SER A 250 -6.33 -23.68 17.06
CA SER A 250 -5.08 -22.96 16.77
C SER A 250 -4.68 -22.02 17.91
N LYS A 251 -3.45 -22.17 18.41
CA LYS A 251 -2.85 -21.21 19.35
C LYS A 251 -2.66 -19.83 18.72
N SER A 252 -2.39 -19.76 17.41
CA SER A 252 -2.19 -18.48 16.71
C SER A 252 -3.45 -17.63 16.65
N LEU A 253 -4.62 -18.25 16.55
CA LEU A 253 -5.92 -17.58 16.53
C LEU A 253 -6.36 -17.19 17.94
N LYS A 254 -6.14 -18.05 18.95
CA LYS A 254 -6.38 -17.71 20.36
C LYS A 254 -5.60 -16.46 20.79
N ARG A 255 -4.31 -16.40 20.48
CA ARG A 255 -3.46 -15.22 20.72
C ARG A 255 -3.97 -13.95 20.02
N ARG A 256 -4.58 -14.09 18.85
CA ARG A 256 -5.16 -12.95 18.13
C ARG A 256 -6.46 -12.48 18.78
N LEU A 257 -7.30 -13.38 19.29
CA LEU A 257 -8.48 -13.00 20.07
C LEU A 257 -8.10 -12.21 21.32
N GLU A 258 -7.09 -12.68 22.07
CA GLU A 258 -6.54 -11.95 23.22
C GLU A 258 -6.06 -10.55 22.81
N LYS A 259 -5.32 -10.45 21.70
CA LYS A 259 -4.85 -9.16 21.15
C LYS A 259 -6.01 -8.24 20.77
N ILE A 260 -7.05 -8.76 20.12
CA ILE A 260 -8.23 -7.98 19.70
C ILE A 260 -8.94 -7.40 20.94
N ALA A 261 -9.16 -8.22 21.97
CA ALA A 261 -9.80 -7.77 23.21
C ALA A 261 -9.04 -6.60 23.86
N LYS A 262 -7.70 -6.72 23.93
CA LYS A 262 -6.84 -5.65 24.45
C LYS A 262 -6.95 -4.36 23.63
N LEU A 263 -6.83 -4.45 22.30
CA LEU A 263 -6.90 -3.29 21.41
C LEU A 263 -8.26 -2.60 21.45
N ARG A 264 -9.36 -3.36 21.57
CA ARG A 264 -10.70 -2.82 21.70
C ARG A 264 -10.88 -2.04 23.00
N ALA A 265 -10.36 -2.55 24.12
CA ALA A 265 -10.37 -1.83 25.39
C ALA A 265 -9.55 -0.54 25.34
N GLU A 266 -8.34 -0.59 24.77
CA GLU A 266 -7.48 0.60 24.58
C GLU A 266 -8.17 1.67 23.72
N ALA A 267 -8.83 1.28 22.63
CA ALA A 267 -9.59 2.19 21.77
C ALA A 267 -10.77 2.83 22.50
N ALA A 268 -11.51 2.06 23.30
CA ALA A 268 -12.63 2.58 24.09
C ALA A 268 -12.17 3.60 25.14
N THR A 269 -11.08 3.32 25.86
CA THR A 269 -10.49 4.26 26.83
C THR A 269 -10.03 5.55 26.15
N LYS A 270 -9.40 5.46 24.97
CA LYS A 270 -8.97 6.63 24.21
C LYS A 270 -10.16 7.52 23.81
N MET A 271 -11.24 6.92 23.30
CA MET A 271 -12.45 7.65 22.93
C MET A 271 -13.13 8.31 24.14
N ALA A 272 -13.14 7.65 25.30
CA ALA A 272 -13.67 8.22 26.54
C ALA A 272 -12.86 9.44 27.02
N ASN A 273 -11.52 9.37 26.91
CA ASN A 273 -10.65 10.49 27.29
C ASN A 273 -10.75 11.68 26.32
N GLU A 274 -10.97 11.43 25.02
CA GLU A 274 -11.12 12.48 23.99
C GLU A 274 -12.50 13.16 24.03
N SER A 275 -13.50 12.53 24.67
CA SER A 275 -14.86 13.07 24.81
C SER A 275 -15.12 13.73 26.18
N ALA A 276 -14.16 13.70 27.10
CA ALA A 276 -14.24 14.42 28.35
C ALA A 276 -14.12 15.94 28.08
N PRO A 277 -15.09 16.77 28.51
CA PRO A 277 -15.00 18.21 28.30
C PRO A 277 -13.77 18.75 29.03
N GLU A 278 -12.95 19.55 28.33
CA GLU A 278 -11.91 20.37 28.96
C GLU A 278 -12.59 21.20 30.06
N THR A 279 -12.32 20.87 31.32
CA THR A 279 -12.73 21.71 32.44
C THR A 279 -11.99 23.03 32.29
N ALA A 280 -12.69 24.04 31.77
CA ALA A 280 -12.23 25.40 31.64
C ALA A 280 -11.73 25.90 33.00
N GLN A 281 -10.44 26.26 33.05
CA GLN A 281 -9.84 27.10 34.08
C GLN A 281 -9.81 28.54 33.58
#